data_AF-G8S4Z3-F1
#
_entry.id   AF-G8S4Z3-F1
#
_cell.length_a   1.000
_cell.length_b   1.000
_cell.length_c   1.000
_cell.angle_alpha   90.00
_cell.angle_beta   90.00
_cell.angle_gamma   90.00
#
_symmetry.space_group_name_H-M   'P 1'
#
loop_
_entity.id
_entity.type
_entity.pdbx_description
1 polymer ?
#
loop_
_entity_poly.entity_id
_entity_poly.type
_entity_poly.pdbx_seq_one_letter_code
_entity_poly.pdbx_strand_id
1 'polypeptide(L)'
;MMARVDRRDVMSYEHLPPAEGNLETFGLATRRVIRFSVGYLLVSALTTVLVLAGVAALRSGAADPLSVGTQATFAITNLILGSATLICLIGLLISTIVWAVSADRVAPGGPGAPGYGGLTLAVLLIALSELLTAPALLLGALQLAAWAALLAGVLITRTRLRRHTGDVSLGGRRKPVVTSDDWDASRWDPEVAHDIERRGRPTG
;
A
#
# COMPACT_ATOMS: atom_id res chain seq x y z
N MET A 1 -11.44 56.19 -13.48
CA MET A 1 -12.06 55.39 -12.39
C MET A 1 -12.73 54.20 -13.04
N MET A 2 -12.02 53.07 -13.17
CA MET A 2 -12.59 51.81 -13.67
C MET A 2 -11.71 50.65 -13.19
N ALA A 3 -12.37 49.62 -12.70
CA ALA A 3 -11.87 48.67 -11.71
C ALA A 3 -10.78 47.72 -12.22
N ARG A 4 -9.72 47.58 -11.41
CA ARG A 4 -8.70 46.55 -11.53
C ARG A 4 -9.30 45.24 -11.01
N VAL A 5 -9.61 44.32 -11.92
CA VAL A 5 -10.10 42.97 -11.58
C VAL A 5 -8.95 42.19 -10.96
N ASP A 6 -9.02 42.02 -9.64
CA ASP A 6 -8.08 41.26 -8.81
C ASP A 6 -8.28 39.76 -9.09
N ARG A 7 -7.56 39.24 -10.09
CA ARG A 7 -7.53 37.81 -10.43
C ARG A 7 -6.53 37.12 -9.48
N ARG A 8 -6.96 36.89 -8.23
CA ARG A 8 -6.30 35.95 -7.32
C ARG A 8 -6.74 34.54 -7.69
N ASP A 9 -6.07 33.97 -8.70
CA ASP A 9 -6.12 32.54 -8.92
C ASP A 9 -5.31 31.86 -7.81
N VAL A 10 -6.04 31.47 -6.78
CA VAL A 10 -5.61 30.51 -5.77
C VAL A 10 -5.15 29.27 -6.53
N MET A 11 -3.86 28.94 -6.44
CA MET A 11 -3.29 27.66 -6.90
C MET A 11 -3.90 26.53 -6.07
N SER A 12 -5.14 26.18 -6.41
CA SER A 12 -5.85 25.01 -5.96
C SER A 12 -5.24 23.80 -6.66
N TYR A 13 -4.95 22.75 -5.90
CA TYR A 13 -4.53 21.45 -6.43
C TYR A 13 -5.64 20.77 -7.28
N GLU A 14 -6.74 21.46 -7.58
CA GLU A 14 -7.85 21.04 -8.43
C GLU A 14 -7.55 21.04 -9.95
N HIS A 15 -6.35 21.42 -10.41
CA HIS A 15 -6.06 21.59 -11.84
C HIS A 15 -4.99 20.65 -12.42
N LEU A 16 -4.73 19.49 -11.80
CA LEU A 16 -4.17 18.38 -12.57
C LEU A 16 -5.25 17.86 -13.53
N PRO A 17 -4.93 17.59 -14.81
CA PRO A 17 -5.86 16.90 -15.69
C PRO A 17 -6.38 15.65 -14.96
N PRO A 18 -7.69 15.33 -15.01
CA PRO A 18 -8.28 14.26 -14.19
C PRO A 18 -7.55 12.90 -14.36
N ALA A 19 -6.88 12.70 -15.50
CA ALA A 19 -6.01 11.56 -15.74
C ALA A 19 -4.75 11.52 -14.84
N GLU A 20 -4.06 12.64 -14.61
CA GLU A 20 -2.80 12.67 -13.86
C GLU A 20 -3.01 12.43 -12.36
N GLY A 21 -4.04 13.05 -11.77
CA GLY A 21 -4.39 12.84 -10.35
C GLY A 21 -4.82 11.39 -10.06
N ASN A 22 -5.49 10.73 -11.01
CA ASN A 22 -5.89 9.33 -10.89
C ASN A 22 -4.67 8.38 -10.92
N LEU A 23 -3.66 8.67 -11.74
CA LEU A 23 -2.42 7.89 -11.82
C LEU A 23 -1.60 7.98 -10.53
N GLU A 24 -1.50 9.17 -9.93
CA GLU A 24 -0.83 9.37 -8.65
C GLU A 24 -1.52 8.63 -7.51
N THR A 25 -2.85 8.72 -7.45
CA THR A 25 -3.68 8.01 -6.47
C THR A 25 -3.51 6.49 -6.59
N PHE A 26 -3.53 5.96 -7.82
CA PHE A 26 -3.28 4.54 -8.08
C PHE A 26 -1.86 4.11 -7.66
N GLY A 27 -0.86 4.93 -7.91
CA GLY A 27 0.52 4.68 -7.48
C GLY A 27 0.67 4.62 -5.96
N LEU A 28 0.02 5.53 -5.24
CA LEU A 28 -0.02 5.51 -3.76
C LEU A 28 -0.78 4.29 -3.23
N ALA A 29 -1.93 3.97 -3.81
CA ALA A 29 -2.73 2.81 -3.43
C ALA A 29 -1.93 1.51 -3.62
N THR A 30 -1.25 1.35 -4.76
CA THR A 30 -0.39 0.19 -5.06
C THR A 30 0.70 0.01 -3.98
N ARG A 31 1.35 1.11 -3.56
CA ARG A 31 2.37 1.05 -2.49
C ARG A 31 1.78 0.67 -1.14
N ARG A 32 0.57 1.15 -0.81
CA ARG A 32 -0.12 0.79 0.43
C ARG A 32 -0.45 -0.70 0.44
N VAL A 33 -1.01 -1.24 -0.65
CA VAL A 33 -1.28 -2.68 -0.79
C VAL A 33 -0.01 -3.50 -0.59
N ILE A 34 1.09 -3.12 -1.25
CA ILE A 34 2.38 -3.83 -1.09
C ILE A 34 2.85 -3.78 0.37
N ARG A 35 2.85 -2.61 1.02
CA ARG A 35 3.29 -2.48 2.43
C ARG A 35 2.43 -3.30 3.39
N PHE A 36 1.10 -3.23 3.26
CA PHE A 36 0.19 -4.02 4.10
C PHE A 36 0.32 -5.52 3.81
N SER A 37 0.53 -5.91 2.54
CA SER A 37 0.75 -7.32 2.18
C SER A 37 2.04 -7.88 2.79
N VAL A 38 3.11 -7.08 2.83
CA VAL A 38 4.37 -7.45 3.47
C VAL A 38 4.19 -7.53 4.99
N GLY A 39 3.49 -6.55 5.60
CA GLY A 39 3.16 -6.59 7.02
C GLY A 39 2.37 -7.85 7.40
N TYR A 40 1.33 -8.17 6.63
CA TYR A 40 0.56 -9.41 6.79
C TYR A 40 1.45 -10.65 6.70
N LEU A 41 2.30 -10.76 5.67
CA LEU A 41 3.20 -11.90 5.51
C LEU A 41 4.14 -12.08 6.71
N LEU A 42 4.70 -10.97 7.23
CA LEU A 42 5.59 -11.02 8.39
C LEU A 42 4.86 -11.51 9.65
N VAL A 43 3.64 -11.03 9.89
CA VAL A 43 2.81 -11.49 11.01
C VAL A 43 2.45 -12.97 10.85
N SER A 44 1.99 -13.38 9.67
CA SER A 44 1.68 -14.78 9.34
C SER A 44 2.87 -15.72 9.53
N ALA A 45 4.06 -15.31 9.05
CA ALA A 45 5.28 -16.09 9.22
C ALA A 45 5.68 -16.20 10.70
N LEU A 46 5.62 -15.09 11.45
CA LEU A 46 5.90 -15.08 12.88
C LEU A 46 4.94 -16.01 13.65
N THR A 47 3.64 -15.94 13.35
CA THR A 47 2.63 -16.83 13.93
C THR A 47 2.95 -18.29 13.65
N THR A 48 3.28 -18.63 12.40
CA THR A 48 3.64 -20.00 12.01
C THR A 48 4.86 -20.49 12.78
N VAL A 49 5.92 -19.68 12.89
CA VAL A 49 7.15 -20.02 13.62
C VAL A 49 6.87 -20.22 15.10
N LEU A 50 6.10 -19.33 15.73
CA LEU A 50 5.77 -19.43 17.16
C LEU A 50 4.92 -20.65 17.48
N VAL A 51 3.95 -20.98 16.63
CA VAL A 51 3.14 -22.21 16.77
C VAL A 51 4.03 -23.45 16.65
N LEU A 52 4.93 -23.50 15.65
CA LEU A 52 5.85 -24.63 15.48
C LEU A 52 6.81 -24.76 16.67
N ALA A 53 7.34 -23.65 17.18
CA ALA A 53 8.20 -23.63 18.36
C ALA A 53 7.45 -24.11 19.61
N GLY A 54 6.19 -23.67 19.80
CA GLY A 54 5.33 -24.13 20.89
C GLY A 54 5.07 -25.64 20.82
N VAL A 55 4.73 -26.16 19.63
CA VAL A 55 4.53 -27.61 19.42
C VAL A 55 5.82 -28.38 19.69
N ALA A 56 6.98 -27.88 19.26
CA ALA A 56 8.27 -28.51 19.52
C ALA A 56 8.61 -28.53 21.02
N ALA A 57 8.37 -27.42 21.74
CA ALA A 57 8.59 -27.33 23.18
C ALA A 57 7.73 -28.35 23.95
N LEU A 58 6.45 -28.48 23.58
CA LEU A 58 5.54 -29.48 24.17
C LEU A 58 6.00 -30.92 23.86
N ARG A 59 6.41 -31.21 22.63
CA ARG A 59 6.87 -32.55 22.23
C ARG A 59 8.19 -32.96 22.90
N SER A 60 9.08 -32.00 23.13
CA SER A 60 10.37 -32.25 23.80
C SER A 60 10.26 -32.36 25.32
N GLY A 61 9.08 -32.11 25.91
CA GLY A 61 8.89 -32.05 27.36
C GLY A 61 9.47 -30.79 28.01
N ALA A 62 9.99 -29.84 27.22
CA ALA A 62 10.52 -28.57 27.73
C ALA A 62 9.42 -27.63 28.25
N ALA A 63 8.17 -27.85 27.86
CA ALA A 63 7.00 -27.13 28.36
C ALA A 63 5.93 -28.12 28.81
N ASP A 64 5.35 -27.88 29.99
CA ASP A 64 4.22 -28.65 30.50
C ASP A 64 2.89 -28.01 30.06
N PRO A 65 2.06 -28.68 29.23
CA PRO A 65 0.79 -28.15 28.73
C PRO A 65 -0.26 -27.92 29.82
N LEU A 66 -0.13 -28.59 30.98
CA LEU A 66 -1.08 -28.46 32.08
C LEU A 66 -0.67 -27.36 33.07
N SER A 67 0.56 -26.85 32.96
CA SER A 67 1.01 -25.74 33.79
C SER A 67 0.26 -24.45 33.45
N VAL A 68 -0.20 -23.75 34.49
CA VAL A 68 -0.94 -22.48 34.36
C VAL A 68 -0.11 -21.44 33.58
N GLY A 69 1.20 -21.39 33.81
CA GLY A 69 2.09 -20.47 33.11
C GLY A 69 2.17 -20.73 31.60
N THR A 70 2.21 -21.99 31.18
CA THR A 70 2.23 -22.36 29.76
C THR A 70 0.91 -22.03 29.09
N GLN A 71 -0.23 -22.37 29.72
CA GLN A 71 -1.56 -22.05 29.20
C GLN A 71 -1.79 -20.54 29.08
N ALA A 72 -1.41 -19.76 30.10
CA ALA A 72 -1.51 -18.30 30.07
C ALA A 72 -0.64 -17.70 28.96
N THR A 73 0.58 -18.19 28.78
CA THR A 73 1.51 -17.72 27.73
C THR A 73 0.95 -17.99 26.33
N PHE A 74 0.40 -19.19 26.09
CA PHE A 74 -0.23 -19.52 24.81
C PHE A 74 -1.47 -18.67 24.55
N ALA A 75 -2.33 -18.48 25.55
CA ALA A 75 -3.53 -17.67 25.43
C ALA A 75 -3.21 -16.21 25.08
N ILE A 76 -2.28 -15.59 25.82
CA ILE A 76 -1.84 -14.20 25.59
C ILE A 76 -1.18 -14.08 24.21
N THR A 77 -0.30 -15.02 23.86
CA THR A 77 0.40 -15.00 22.56
C THR A 77 -0.59 -15.12 21.40
N ASN A 78 -1.55 -16.04 21.48
CA ASN A 78 -2.58 -16.22 20.46
C ASN A 78 -3.48 -14.98 20.35
N LEU A 79 -3.80 -14.32 21.48
CA LEU A 79 -4.59 -13.09 21.46
C LEU A 79 -3.85 -11.95 20.75
N ILE A 80 -2.57 -11.77 21.05
CA ILE A 80 -1.72 -10.73 20.42
C ILE A 80 -1.59 -10.99 18.92
N LEU A 81 -1.24 -12.21 18.53
CA LEU A 81 -1.06 -12.59 17.13
C LEU A 81 -2.38 -12.53 16.35
N GLY A 82 -3.49 -12.99 16.95
CA GLY A 82 -4.82 -12.89 16.35
C GLY A 82 -5.23 -11.43 16.12
N SER A 83 -4.98 -10.56 17.10
CA SER A 83 -5.25 -9.12 16.98
C SER A 83 -4.40 -8.46 15.89
N ALA A 84 -3.10 -8.75 15.86
CA ALA A 84 -2.18 -8.24 14.84
C ALA A 84 -2.58 -8.71 13.43
N THR A 85 -2.97 -9.98 13.30
CA THR A 85 -3.46 -10.57 12.04
C THR A 85 -4.73 -9.88 11.57
N LEU A 86 -5.71 -9.67 12.47
CA LEU A 86 -6.95 -8.97 12.16
C LEU A 86 -6.70 -7.53 11.67
N ILE A 87 -5.83 -6.77 12.35
CA ILE A 87 -5.47 -5.41 11.94
C ILE A 87 -4.82 -5.43 10.54
N CYS A 88 -3.93 -6.38 10.28
CA CYS A 88 -3.30 -6.53 8.97
C CYS A 88 -4.33 -6.87 7.88
N LEU A 89 -5.28 -7.76 8.16
CA LEU A 89 -6.33 -8.13 7.21
C LEU A 89 -7.26 -6.94 6.89
N ILE A 90 -7.67 -6.17 7.90
CA ILE A 90 -8.48 -4.97 7.70
C ILE A 90 -7.71 -3.94 6.87
N GLY A 91 -6.44 -3.67 7.22
CA GLY A 91 -5.58 -2.75 6.46
C GLY A 91 -5.37 -3.20 5.01
N LEU A 92 -5.15 -4.50 4.80
CA LEU A 92 -5.00 -5.10 3.48
C LEU A 92 -6.29 -4.98 2.67
N LEU A 93 -7.44 -5.29 3.26
CA LEU A 93 -8.75 -5.18 2.63
C LEU A 93 -9.02 -3.75 2.17
N ILE A 94 -8.90 -2.77 3.07
CA ILE A 94 -9.13 -1.36 2.75
C ILE A 94 -8.16 -0.91 1.64
N SER A 95 -6.88 -1.25 1.75
CA SER A 95 -5.89 -0.88 0.75
C SER A 95 -6.19 -1.47 -0.63
N THR A 96 -6.67 -2.72 -0.66
CA THR A 96 -7.03 -3.44 -1.88
C THR A 96 -8.27 -2.87 -2.55
N ILE A 97 -9.29 -2.51 -1.76
CA ILE A 97 -10.51 -1.84 -2.26
C ILE A 97 -10.12 -0.49 -2.89
N VAL A 98 -9.36 0.34 -2.16
CA VAL A 98 -8.91 1.64 -2.68
C VAL A 98 -8.08 1.46 -3.94
N TRP A 99 -7.24 0.42 -4.01
CA TRP A 99 -6.46 0.10 -5.20
C TRP A 99 -7.31 -0.30 -6.40
N ALA A 100 -8.31 -1.17 -6.21
CA ALA A 100 -9.21 -1.59 -7.28
C ALA A 100 -10.03 -0.40 -7.82
N VAL A 101 -10.60 0.40 -6.93
CA VAL A 101 -11.34 1.63 -7.31
C VAL A 101 -10.44 2.63 -8.04
N SER A 102 -9.19 2.79 -7.58
CA SER A 102 -8.24 3.67 -8.27
C SER A 102 -7.86 3.14 -9.64
N ALA A 103 -7.76 1.83 -9.82
CA ALA A 103 -7.48 1.21 -11.12
C ALA A 103 -8.64 1.44 -12.11
N ASP A 104 -9.89 1.31 -11.66
CA ASP A 104 -11.08 1.59 -12.48
C ASP A 104 -11.14 3.05 -12.97
N ARG A 105 -10.65 3.99 -12.15
CA ARG A 105 -10.55 5.41 -12.53
C ARG A 105 -9.44 5.71 -13.54
N VAL A 106 -8.43 4.85 -13.65
CA VAL A 106 -7.31 5.04 -14.58
C VAL A 106 -7.59 4.41 -15.95
N ALA A 107 -8.25 3.25 -15.99
CA ALA A 107 -8.57 2.59 -17.24
C ALA A 107 -9.95 1.91 -17.19
N PRO A 108 -10.74 1.99 -18.27
CA PRO A 108 -11.99 1.23 -18.36
C PRO A 108 -11.69 -0.27 -18.26
N GLY A 109 -12.26 -0.92 -17.24
CA GLY A 109 -12.02 -2.33 -16.90
C GLY A 109 -10.97 -2.57 -15.80
N GLY A 110 -10.46 -1.50 -15.17
CA GLY A 110 -9.75 -1.56 -13.90
C GLY A 110 -8.55 -2.49 -13.87
N PRO A 111 -8.40 -3.31 -12.80
CA PRO A 111 -7.35 -4.32 -12.72
C PRO A 111 -7.36 -5.33 -13.88
N GLY A 112 -8.55 -5.58 -14.44
CA GLY A 112 -8.80 -6.60 -15.45
C GLY A 112 -8.86 -8.01 -14.87
N ALA A 113 -9.20 -8.98 -15.73
CA ALA A 113 -9.31 -10.38 -15.37
C ALA A 113 -8.13 -10.95 -14.55
N PRO A 114 -6.84 -10.73 -14.92
CA PRO A 114 -5.73 -11.25 -14.13
C PRO A 114 -5.57 -10.55 -12.77
N GLY A 115 -5.91 -9.26 -12.69
CA GLY A 115 -5.87 -8.50 -11.43
C GLY A 115 -6.93 -8.98 -10.44
N TYR A 116 -8.18 -9.06 -10.89
CA TYR A 116 -9.27 -9.62 -10.07
C TYR A 116 -9.06 -11.10 -9.76
N GLY A 117 -8.56 -11.90 -10.71
CA GLY A 117 -8.24 -13.30 -10.47
C GLY A 117 -7.21 -13.49 -9.36
N GLY A 118 -6.14 -12.69 -9.36
CA GLY A 118 -5.14 -12.69 -8.28
C GLY A 118 -5.73 -12.29 -6.92
N LEU A 119 -6.61 -11.28 -6.90
CA LEU A 119 -7.32 -10.86 -5.69
C LEU A 119 -8.25 -11.95 -5.15
N THR A 120 -9.10 -12.52 -6.01
CA THR A 120 -10.05 -13.57 -5.63
C THR A 120 -9.31 -14.80 -5.11
N LEU A 121 -8.23 -15.21 -5.79
CA LEU A 121 -7.40 -16.32 -5.34
C LEU A 121 -6.75 -16.02 -3.99
N ALA A 122 -6.21 -14.82 -3.79
CA ALA A 122 -5.62 -14.42 -2.51
C ALA A 122 -6.64 -14.44 -1.37
N VAL A 123 -7.83 -13.86 -1.57
CA VAL A 123 -8.91 -13.87 -0.59
C VAL A 123 -9.34 -15.30 -0.27
N LEU A 124 -9.50 -16.14 -1.29
CA LEU A 124 -9.87 -17.54 -1.11
C LEU A 124 -8.82 -18.30 -0.28
N LEU A 125 -7.53 -18.14 -0.60
CA LEU A 125 -6.45 -18.82 0.11
C LEU A 125 -6.28 -18.32 1.55
N ILE A 126 -6.45 -17.01 1.80
CA ILE A 126 -6.47 -16.45 3.16
C ILE A 126 -7.65 -17.04 3.93
N ALA A 127 -8.87 -16.98 3.39
CA ALA A 127 -10.05 -17.55 4.04
C ALA A 127 -9.86 -19.04 4.33
N LEU A 128 -9.34 -19.79 3.36
CA LEU A 128 -9.05 -21.20 3.50
C LEU A 128 -8.06 -21.46 4.64
N SER A 129 -7.02 -20.63 4.77
CA SER A 129 -6.04 -20.75 5.87
C SER A 129 -6.63 -20.47 7.27
N GLU A 130 -7.67 -19.65 7.37
CA GLU A 130 -8.31 -19.32 8.66
C GLU A 130 -9.47 -20.26 9.01
N LEU A 131 -10.14 -20.85 8.01
CA LEU A 131 -11.27 -21.76 8.22
C LEU A 131 -10.85 -23.23 8.41
N LEU A 132 -9.72 -23.65 7.83
CA LEU A 132 -9.26 -25.03 7.96
C LEU A 132 -8.54 -25.28 9.27
N THR A 133 -8.93 -26.36 9.94
CA THR A 133 -8.08 -26.99 10.97
C THR A 133 -7.08 -27.90 10.26
N ALA A 134 -5.85 -27.41 10.08
CA ALA A 134 -4.80 -28.16 9.40
C ALA A 134 -3.42 -27.92 10.05
N PRO A 135 -2.39 -28.71 9.70
CA PRO A 135 -1.04 -28.50 10.22
C PRO A 135 -0.53 -27.10 9.92
N ALA A 136 0.17 -26.47 10.87
CA ALA A 136 0.67 -25.10 10.75
C ALA A 136 1.50 -24.85 9.47
N LEU A 137 2.26 -25.86 9.01
CA LEU A 137 3.00 -25.79 7.75
C LEU A 137 2.09 -25.64 6.53
N LEU A 138 0.96 -26.37 6.49
CA LEU A 138 0.01 -26.27 5.38
C LEU A 138 -0.67 -24.90 5.38
N LEU A 139 -1.09 -24.43 6.57
CA LEU A 139 -1.70 -23.11 6.72
C LEU A 139 -0.73 -21.99 6.33
N GLY A 140 0.53 -22.07 6.76
CA GLY A 140 1.58 -21.15 6.35
C GLY A 140 1.85 -21.18 4.83
N ALA A 141 1.80 -22.36 4.21
CA ALA A 141 1.93 -22.49 2.75
C ALA A 141 0.76 -21.83 2.00
N LEU A 142 -0.48 -21.99 2.50
CA LEU A 142 -1.66 -21.31 1.94
C LEU A 142 -1.52 -19.78 2.06
N GLN A 143 -1.07 -19.26 3.20
CA GLN A 143 -0.85 -17.83 3.41
C GLN A 143 0.24 -17.28 2.48
N LEU A 144 1.33 -18.02 2.29
CA LEU A 144 2.41 -17.65 1.36
C LEU A 144 1.93 -17.67 -0.10
N ALA A 145 1.14 -18.68 -0.49
CA ALA A 145 0.53 -18.75 -1.81
C ALA A 145 -0.47 -17.59 -2.03
N ALA A 146 -1.25 -17.23 -1.00
CA ALA A 146 -2.17 -16.10 -1.06
C ALA A 146 -1.43 -14.78 -1.28
N TRP A 147 -0.34 -14.57 -0.54
CA TRP A 147 0.52 -13.40 -0.69
C TRP A 147 1.14 -13.32 -2.08
N ALA A 148 1.64 -14.45 -2.60
CA ALA A 148 2.20 -14.53 -3.94
C ALA A 148 1.15 -14.22 -5.03
N ALA A 149 -0.06 -14.77 -4.90
CA ALA A 149 -1.18 -14.49 -5.80
C ALA A 149 -1.58 -13.01 -5.79
N LEU A 150 -1.65 -12.40 -4.60
CA LEU A 150 -1.95 -10.98 -4.44
C LEU A 150 -0.88 -10.11 -5.13
N LEU A 151 0.40 -10.35 -4.84
CA LEU A 151 1.48 -9.59 -5.44
C LEU A 151 1.55 -9.78 -6.96
N ALA A 152 1.37 -11.01 -7.45
CA ALA A 152 1.32 -11.28 -8.87
C ALA A 152 0.17 -10.50 -9.54
N GLY A 153 -1.04 -10.53 -8.97
CA GLY A 153 -2.19 -9.77 -9.46
C GLY A 153 -1.92 -8.26 -9.50
N VAL A 154 -1.33 -7.70 -8.44
CA VAL A 154 -0.97 -6.28 -8.36
C VAL A 154 0.10 -5.90 -9.39
N LEU A 155 1.14 -6.71 -9.54
CA LEU A 155 2.24 -6.46 -10.48
C LEU A 155 1.78 -6.60 -11.93
N ILE A 156 1.00 -7.63 -12.27
CA ILE A 156 0.43 -7.81 -13.61
C ILE A 156 -0.45 -6.61 -13.95
N THR A 157 -1.35 -6.20 -13.06
CA THR A 157 -2.21 -5.03 -13.24
C THR A 157 -1.39 -3.76 -13.47
N ARG A 158 -0.34 -3.55 -12.68
CA ARG A 158 0.58 -2.40 -12.84
C ARG A 158 1.26 -2.42 -14.20
N THR A 159 1.76 -3.56 -14.66
CA THR A 159 2.41 -3.67 -15.98
C THR A 159 1.42 -3.43 -17.13
N ARG A 160 0.17 -3.92 -16.98
CA ARG A 160 -0.91 -3.67 -17.93
C ARG A 160 -1.26 -2.18 -18.01
N LEU A 161 -1.45 -1.52 -16.87
CA LEU A 161 -1.76 -0.09 -16.83
C LEU A 161 -0.60 0.76 -17.37
N ARG A 162 0.65 0.39 -17.10
CA ARG A 162 1.83 1.01 -17.71
C ARG A 162 1.82 0.92 -19.23
N ARG A 163 1.47 -0.24 -19.79
CA ARG A 163 1.34 -0.41 -21.24
C ARG A 163 0.19 0.41 -21.82
N HIS A 164 -0.91 0.56 -21.08
CA HIS A 164 -2.09 1.29 -21.55
C HIS A 164 -1.90 2.81 -21.52
N THR A 165 -1.26 3.32 -20.48
CA THR A 165 -1.09 4.76 -20.25
C THR A 165 0.23 5.32 -20.79
N GLY A 166 1.19 4.45 -21.12
CA GLY A 166 2.54 4.85 -21.52
C GLY A 166 3.40 5.41 -20.39
N ASP A 167 2.85 5.53 -19.17
CA ASP A 167 3.55 6.15 -18.05
C ASP A 167 4.38 5.14 -17.24
N VAL A 168 5.71 5.31 -17.31
CA VAL A 168 6.68 4.50 -16.56
C VAL A 168 6.62 4.79 -15.05
N SER A 169 6.07 5.95 -14.66
CA SER A 169 6.01 6.43 -13.28
C SER A 169 4.99 5.71 -12.39
N LEU A 170 4.08 4.91 -12.97
CA LEU A 170 3.11 4.10 -12.26
C LEU A 170 3.81 3.14 -11.29
N GLY A 171 3.84 3.50 -10.01
CA GLY A 171 4.64 2.86 -8.94
C GLY A 171 5.49 3.85 -8.12
N GLY A 172 5.43 5.12 -8.47
CA GLY A 172 5.98 6.22 -7.73
C GLY A 172 7.46 6.41 -8.00
N ARG A 173 7.76 7.27 -8.97
CA ARG A 173 8.86 8.18 -8.73
C ARG A 173 8.45 9.03 -7.52
N ARG A 174 9.30 9.17 -6.49
CA ARG A 174 9.15 10.34 -5.61
C ARG A 174 9.32 11.51 -6.57
N LYS A 175 8.25 12.21 -6.95
CA LYS A 175 8.42 13.55 -7.52
C LYS A 175 9.28 14.29 -6.48
N PRO A 176 10.43 14.86 -6.87
CA PRO A 176 11.24 15.59 -5.94
C PRO A 176 10.33 16.59 -5.21
N VAL A 177 10.44 16.60 -3.89
CA VAL A 177 9.81 17.64 -3.07
C VAL A 177 10.29 18.94 -3.66
N VAL A 178 9.33 19.79 -4.05
CA VAL A 178 9.48 21.16 -4.58
C VAL A 178 10.92 21.66 -4.46
N THR A 179 11.62 21.68 -5.59
CA THR A 179 13.00 22.17 -5.64
C THR A 179 13.01 23.69 -5.60
N SER A 180 14.12 24.32 -5.21
CA SER A 180 14.26 25.79 -5.27
C SER A 180 13.90 26.35 -6.64
N ASP A 181 14.14 25.57 -7.69
CA ASP A 181 13.93 25.92 -9.09
C ASP A 181 12.43 25.92 -9.48
N ASP A 182 11.57 25.30 -8.68
CA ASP A 182 10.11 25.34 -8.84
C ASP A 182 9.50 26.62 -8.23
N TRP A 183 10.22 27.28 -7.31
CA TRP A 183 9.89 28.60 -6.77
C TRP A 183 10.51 29.75 -7.56
N ASP A 184 11.28 29.45 -8.62
CA ASP A 184 11.90 30.49 -9.42
C ASP A 184 10.83 31.36 -10.07
N ALA A 185 10.78 32.63 -9.62
CA ALA A 185 9.87 33.65 -10.12
C ALA A 185 9.89 33.73 -11.65
N SER A 186 11.06 33.46 -12.27
CA SER A 186 11.23 33.50 -13.72
C SER A 186 10.29 32.56 -14.49
N ARG A 187 9.79 31.49 -13.86
CA ARG A 187 8.93 30.48 -14.50
C ARG A 187 7.44 30.77 -14.40
N TRP A 188 6.97 31.41 -13.34
CA TRP A 188 5.55 31.63 -13.09
C TRP A 188 5.12 33.08 -13.28
N ASP A 189 6.03 34.04 -13.12
CA ASP A 189 5.80 35.45 -13.41
C ASP A 189 7.11 36.17 -13.78
N PRO A 190 7.41 36.31 -15.09
CA PRO A 190 8.65 36.96 -15.54
C PRO A 190 8.72 38.44 -15.16
N GLU A 191 7.59 39.12 -14.94
CA GLU A 191 7.59 40.51 -14.47
C GLU A 191 8.01 40.61 -13.01
N VAL A 192 7.55 39.67 -12.16
CA VAL A 192 7.98 39.58 -10.75
C VAL A 192 9.46 39.23 -10.64
N ALA A 193 9.96 38.33 -11.50
CA ALA A 193 11.40 38.03 -11.56
C ALA A 193 12.22 39.28 -11.88
N HIS A 194 11.75 40.07 -12.85
CA HIS A 194 12.43 41.31 -13.25
C HIS A 194 12.34 42.39 -12.16
N ASP A 195 11.23 42.47 -11.41
CA ASP A 195 11.11 43.38 -10.26
C ASP A 195 12.03 42.97 -9.09
N ILE A 196 12.22 41.65 -8.87
CA ILE A 196 13.18 41.13 -7.87
C ILE A 196 14.62 41.46 -8.27
N GLU A 197 14.98 41.27 -9.55
CA GLU A 197 16.29 41.67 -10.08
C GLU A 197 16.51 43.17 -9.98
N ARG A 198 15.49 43.97 -10.29
CA ARG A 198 15.54 45.44 -10.20
C ARG A 198 15.69 45.93 -8.77
N ARG A 199 15.13 45.23 -7.79
CA ARG A 199 15.26 45.57 -6.36
C ARG A 199 16.58 45.11 -5.74
N GLY A 200 17.30 44.20 -6.41
CA GLY A 200 18.57 43.65 -5.96
C GLY A 200 18.41 42.70 -4.77
N ARG A 201 19.15 41.59 -4.77
CA ARG A 201 19.25 40.74 -3.58
C ARG A 201 19.94 41.54 -2.47
N PRO A 202 19.42 41.58 -1.23
CA PRO A 202 20.17 42.14 -0.12
C PRO A 202 21.45 41.31 0.03
N THR A 203 22.59 41.91 -0.28
CA THR A 203 23.91 41.32 -0.06
C THR A 203 24.16 41.28 1.44
N GLY A 204 24.05 40.09 2.02
CA GLY A 204 24.47 39.75 3.38
C GLY A 204 25.38 38.53 3.34
#